data_AF-A0A174PJ28-F1
#
_entry.id   AF-A0A174PJ28-F1
#
_cell.length_a   1.000
_cell.length_b   1.000
_cell.length_c   1.000
_cell.angle_alpha   90.00
_cell.angle_beta   90.00
_cell.angle_gamma   90.00
#
_symmetry.space_group_name_H-M   'P 1'
#
loop_
_entity.id
_entity.type
_entity.pdbx_description
1 polymer ?
#
loop_
_entity_poly.entity_id
_entity_poly.type
_entity_poly.pdbx_seq_one_letter_code
_entity_poly.pdbx_strand_id
1 'polypeptide(L)'
;MEMEPVGFAFNRAFIQGLLREKMGFEGYVNSDSGISNKMAWGVEELDVPSRIALAVNTGVDIISGSLDVFSAREAYERGRNGYYTTQGHPVPRGYRASDLVLTDEALTRAVTRTLKEKFELGMFDNPYRDPEEAEQVVATKKHWEDAYRVHQQSVVLLKNREGLIPLDAEKTAGRKVYVECFGCEAEAAAKETEAVKRSFAERFQAELTEDYREADFAILFIRPSSGEYFHSTKGYLELDICENKQVRDVDSEGNYYELDFGLTLE
;
A
#
# COMPACT_ATOMS: atom_id res chain seq x y z
N MET A 1 -19.09 19.41 9.98
CA MET A 1 -17.64 19.43 9.77
C MET A 1 -17.44 19.49 8.28
N GLU A 2 -17.04 20.64 7.76
CA GLU A 2 -16.83 20.83 6.33
C GLU A 2 -15.49 20.20 5.93
N MET A 3 -15.48 19.45 4.81
CA MET A 3 -14.28 18.76 4.32
C MET A 3 -13.76 19.49 3.10
N GLU A 4 -12.46 19.77 3.10
CA GLU A 4 -11.76 20.37 1.97
C GLU A 4 -11.24 19.27 1.02
N PRO A 5 -11.23 19.49 -0.31
CA PRO A 5 -10.73 18.52 -1.29
C PRO A 5 -9.19 18.53 -1.36
N VAL A 6 -8.54 18.34 -0.21
CA VAL A 6 -7.07 18.26 -0.05
C VAL A 6 -6.68 16.95 0.62
N GLY A 7 -5.45 16.50 0.39
CA GLY A 7 -4.88 15.31 1.03
C GLY A 7 -4.98 15.38 2.57
N PHE A 8 -5.13 14.22 3.23
CA PHE A 8 -5.44 14.17 4.67
C PHE A 8 -4.42 14.88 5.55
N ALA A 9 -3.14 14.92 5.14
CA ALA A 9 -2.09 15.65 5.84
C ALA A 9 -2.34 17.16 5.94
N PHE A 10 -3.12 17.72 5.01
CA PHE A 10 -3.49 19.15 4.96
C PHE A 10 -4.92 19.39 5.42
N ASN A 11 -5.65 18.35 5.82
CA ASN A 11 -7.08 18.42 6.08
C ASN A 11 -7.40 18.50 7.59
N ARG A 12 -7.74 19.71 8.05
CA ARG A 12 -7.99 19.97 9.48
C ARG A 12 -9.21 19.23 10.01
N ALA A 13 -10.22 19.01 9.18
CA ALA A 13 -11.43 18.29 9.57
C ALA A 13 -11.12 16.87 10.03
N PHE A 14 -10.24 16.16 9.32
CA PHE A 14 -9.83 14.81 9.71
C PHE A 14 -8.89 14.81 10.91
N ILE A 15 -7.81 15.61 10.88
CA ILE A 15 -6.79 15.54 11.92
C ILE A 15 -7.31 16.15 13.23
N GLN A 16 -7.80 17.39 13.23
CA GLN A 16 -8.25 18.04 14.47
C GLN A 16 -9.69 17.61 14.83
N GLY A 17 -10.63 17.76 13.90
CA GLY A 17 -12.04 17.56 14.19
C GLY A 17 -12.41 16.11 14.50
N LEU A 18 -11.95 15.15 13.69
CA LEU A 18 -12.25 13.74 13.90
C LEU A 18 -11.27 13.07 14.85
N LEU A 19 -9.98 13.04 14.49
CA LEU A 19 -8.99 12.24 15.22
C LEU A 19 -8.70 12.81 16.62
N ARG A 20 -8.47 14.11 16.77
CA ARG A 20 -8.20 14.71 18.09
C ARG A 20 -9.48 14.92 18.90
N GLU A 21 -10.41 15.72 18.39
CA GLU A 21 -11.55 16.20 19.17
C GLU A 21 -12.60 15.12 19.43
N LYS A 22 -12.96 14.33 18.42
CA LYS A 22 -14.01 13.29 18.57
C LYS A 22 -13.48 11.96 19.06
N MET A 23 -12.32 11.51 18.57
CA MET A 23 -11.74 10.22 18.94
C MET A 23 -10.81 10.31 20.16
N GLY A 24 -10.39 11.51 20.57
CA GLY A 24 -9.54 11.69 21.75
C GLY A 24 -8.10 11.20 21.56
N PHE A 25 -7.60 11.12 20.33
CA PHE A 25 -6.23 10.64 20.09
C PHE A 25 -5.20 11.64 20.64
N GLU A 26 -4.24 11.17 21.44
CA GLU A 26 -3.23 12.01 22.11
C GLU A 26 -1.80 11.81 21.59
N GLY A 27 -1.52 10.73 20.84
CA GLY A 27 -0.18 10.41 20.32
C GLY A 27 0.28 11.35 19.19
N TYR A 28 1.41 11.09 18.54
CA TYR A 28 1.82 11.90 17.37
C TYR A 28 1.11 11.46 16.08
N VAL A 29 0.94 12.38 15.13
CA VAL A 29 0.47 12.09 13.77
C VAL A 29 1.66 12.08 12.82
N ASN A 30 1.92 10.93 12.22
CA ASN A 30 2.91 10.77 11.15
C ASN A 30 2.21 10.79 9.78
N SER A 31 2.67 11.63 8.86
CA SER A 31 2.15 11.63 7.50
C SER A 31 2.56 10.39 6.72
N ASP A 32 1.93 10.13 5.58
CA ASP A 32 2.53 9.27 4.57
C ASP A 32 3.74 9.97 3.90
N SER A 33 4.52 9.21 3.15
CA SER A 33 5.64 9.70 2.36
C SER A 33 5.17 10.63 1.24
N GLY A 34 6.04 11.53 0.80
CA GLY A 34 5.83 12.31 -0.42
C GLY A 34 4.78 13.42 -0.38
N ILE A 35 4.16 13.70 0.77
CA ILE A 35 3.18 14.79 0.93
C ILE A 35 3.77 16.16 0.59
N SER A 36 5.08 16.36 0.74
CA SER A 36 5.75 17.61 0.41
C SER A 36 6.05 17.75 -1.10
N ASN A 37 5.99 16.66 -1.87
CA ASN A 37 6.39 16.61 -3.27
C ASN A 37 5.38 15.89 -4.20
N LYS A 38 5.44 14.56 -4.28
CA LYS A 38 4.75 13.71 -5.26
C LYS A 38 3.25 13.56 -4.98
N MET A 39 2.85 13.72 -3.72
CA MET A 39 1.49 13.48 -3.23
C MET A 39 0.96 14.70 -2.48
N ALA A 40 1.26 15.90 -2.97
CA ALA A 40 0.75 17.17 -2.46
C ALA A 40 -0.70 17.43 -2.93
N TRP A 41 -1.55 16.41 -2.89
CA TRP A 41 -2.86 16.42 -3.53
C TRP A 41 -3.77 17.54 -3.00
N GLY A 42 -4.28 18.36 -3.92
CA GLY A 42 -5.13 19.51 -3.63
C GLY A 42 -4.40 20.75 -3.12
N VAL A 43 -3.07 20.70 -3.00
CA VAL A 43 -2.20 21.83 -2.60
C VAL A 43 -0.97 21.93 -3.51
N GLU A 44 -1.07 21.44 -4.75
CA GLU A 44 0.02 21.37 -5.72
C GLU A 44 0.57 22.76 -6.08
N GLU A 45 -0.23 23.80 -5.94
CA GLU A 45 0.14 25.20 -6.17
C GLU A 45 1.08 25.77 -5.08
N LEU A 46 1.11 25.17 -3.89
CA LEU A 46 2.01 25.58 -2.82
C LEU A 46 3.44 25.12 -3.10
N ASP A 47 4.43 25.89 -2.67
CA ASP A 47 5.82 25.43 -2.67
C ASP A 47 6.11 24.49 -1.49
N VAL A 48 7.25 23.79 -1.54
CA VAL A 48 7.62 22.77 -0.54
C VAL A 48 7.64 23.32 0.90
N PRO A 49 8.23 24.49 1.20
CA PRO A 49 8.17 25.06 2.54
C PRO A 49 6.74 25.32 3.02
N SER A 50 5.87 25.87 2.16
CA SER A 50 4.47 26.15 2.51
C SER A 50 3.67 24.87 2.75
N ARG A 51 3.92 23.80 1.97
CA ARG A 51 3.29 22.48 2.19
C ARG A 51 3.69 21.91 3.55
N ILE A 52 4.97 21.97 3.90
CA ILE A 52 5.45 21.50 5.21
C ILE A 52 4.77 22.30 6.33
N ALA A 53 4.73 23.63 6.21
CA ALA A 53 4.06 24.48 7.19
C ALA A 53 2.58 24.12 7.35
N LEU A 54 1.86 24.01 6.24
CA LEU A 54 0.44 23.68 6.24
C LEU A 54 0.17 22.33 6.89
N ALA A 55 0.93 21.29 6.56
CA ALA A 55 0.79 19.97 7.15
C ALA A 55 0.97 20.01 8.68
N VAL A 56 2.05 20.65 9.14
CA VAL A 56 2.33 20.76 10.57
C VAL A 56 1.24 21.59 11.26
N ASN A 57 0.84 22.73 10.71
CA ASN A 57 -0.22 23.57 11.29
C ASN A 57 -1.58 22.86 11.35
N THR A 58 -1.84 21.95 10.41
CA THR A 58 -3.02 21.08 10.40
C THR A 58 -2.99 20.05 11.53
N GLY A 59 -1.81 19.68 12.01
CA GLY A 59 -1.62 18.78 13.14
C GLY A 59 -0.78 17.55 12.87
N VAL A 60 -0.11 17.49 11.71
CA VAL A 60 0.96 16.53 11.47
C VAL A 60 2.13 16.86 12.38
N ASP A 61 2.68 15.84 13.03
CA ASP A 61 3.80 15.98 13.96
C ASP A 61 5.11 15.46 13.33
N ILE A 62 5.04 14.51 12.38
CA ILE A 62 6.19 13.97 11.62
C ILE A 62 5.87 13.94 10.12
N ILE A 63 6.77 14.50 9.31
CA ILE A 63 6.72 14.40 7.84
C ILE A 63 7.50 13.15 7.41
N SER A 64 6.79 12.09 7.02
CA SER A 64 7.43 10.83 6.63
C SER A 64 8.06 10.87 5.25
N GLY A 65 9.07 10.02 5.03
CA GLY A 65 9.73 9.85 3.74
C GLY A 65 10.47 11.09 3.22
N SER A 66 10.73 12.09 4.07
CA SER A 66 11.42 13.34 3.72
C SER A 66 12.62 13.57 4.63
N LEU A 67 13.78 13.87 4.03
CA LEU A 67 14.97 14.38 4.71
C LEU A 67 15.18 15.88 4.43
N ASP A 68 14.19 16.55 3.87
CA ASP A 68 14.28 17.96 3.47
C ASP A 68 14.13 18.90 4.68
N VAL A 69 15.16 18.91 5.51
CA VAL A 69 15.29 19.81 6.66
C VAL A 69 15.44 21.27 6.24
N PHE A 70 15.87 21.53 5.00
CA PHE A 70 16.10 22.89 4.51
C PHE A 70 14.79 23.59 4.20
N SER A 71 13.85 22.94 3.51
CA SER A 71 12.52 23.50 3.28
C SER A 71 11.74 23.68 4.58
N ALA A 72 11.90 22.75 5.54
CA ALA A 72 11.30 22.91 6.87
C ALA A 72 11.89 24.12 7.63
N ARG A 73 13.21 24.31 7.55
CA ARG A 73 13.88 25.49 8.12
C ARG A 73 13.41 26.78 7.46
N GLU A 74 13.31 26.79 6.14
CA GLU A 74 12.80 27.95 5.40
C GLU A 74 11.37 28.29 5.82
N ALA A 75 10.49 27.30 5.96
CA ALA A 75 9.11 27.51 6.43
C ALA A 75 9.06 28.19 7.81
N TYR A 76 10.00 27.86 8.70
CA TYR A 76 10.17 28.50 9.99
C TYR A 76 10.77 29.92 9.89
N GLU A 77 11.81 30.10 9.08
CA GLU A 77 12.42 31.42 8.81
C GLU A 77 11.43 32.40 8.17
N ARG A 78 10.54 31.94 7.29
CA ARG A 78 9.47 32.74 6.69
C ARG A 78 8.53 33.33 7.75
N GLY A 79 8.19 32.55 8.78
CA GLY A 79 7.41 33.03 9.93
C GLY A 79 8.18 34.06 10.76
N ARG A 80 9.45 33.77 11.06
CA ARG A 80 10.35 34.64 11.83
C ARG A 80 10.62 36.00 11.19
N ASN A 81 10.78 36.02 9.86
CA ASN A 81 11.20 37.21 9.13
C ASN A 81 10.03 37.97 8.48
N GLY A 82 8.79 37.51 8.70
CA GLY A 82 7.59 38.14 8.16
C GLY A 82 7.54 38.09 6.63
N TYR A 83 7.85 36.94 6.03
CA TYR A 83 7.92 36.77 4.57
C TYR A 83 6.64 37.24 3.86
N TYR A 84 5.48 36.73 4.30
CA TYR A 84 4.18 37.14 3.76
C TYR A 84 3.64 38.45 4.34
N THR A 85 4.24 38.95 5.44
CA THR A 85 3.74 40.11 6.18
C THR A 85 4.63 41.31 5.93
N THR A 86 5.71 41.46 6.70
CA THR A 86 6.64 42.61 6.64
C THR A 86 7.33 42.73 5.29
N GLN A 87 7.68 41.62 4.64
CA GLN A 87 8.35 41.62 3.33
C GLN A 87 7.36 41.69 2.16
N GLY A 88 6.07 41.50 2.40
CA GLY A 88 5.01 41.69 1.41
C GLY A 88 4.96 40.65 0.29
N HIS A 89 5.55 39.47 0.47
CA HIS A 89 5.38 38.38 -0.50
C HIS A 89 3.90 37.95 -0.58
N PRO A 90 3.39 37.62 -1.78
CA PRO A 90 1.99 37.28 -1.96
C PRO A 90 1.64 35.96 -1.25
N VAL A 91 0.52 35.95 -0.54
CA VAL A 91 -0.07 34.72 0.01
C VAL A 91 -0.90 34.05 -1.09
N PRO A 92 -0.67 32.76 -1.40
CA PRO A 92 -1.51 32.00 -2.31
C PRO A 92 -3.01 32.09 -1.96
N ARG A 93 -3.86 32.18 -2.99
CA ARG A 93 -5.31 32.34 -2.82
C ARG A 93 -5.87 31.15 -2.03
N GLY A 94 -6.73 31.46 -1.04
CA GLY A 94 -7.37 30.43 -0.21
C GLY A 94 -6.65 30.15 1.11
N TYR A 95 -5.45 30.70 1.31
CA TYR A 95 -4.65 30.50 2.51
C TYR A 95 -4.45 31.81 3.27
N ARG A 96 -4.17 31.69 4.57
CA ARG A 96 -3.66 32.80 5.38
C ARG A 96 -2.14 32.63 5.52
N ALA A 97 -1.44 33.75 5.72
CA ALA A 97 0.00 33.72 5.98
C ALA A 97 0.38 32.78 7.15
N SER A 98 -0.44 32.72 8.20
CA SER A 98 -0.21 31.85 9.35
C SER A 98 -0.37 30.36 9.04
N ASP A 99 -1.06 30.00 7.95
CA ASP A 99 -1.21 28.60 7.55
C ASP A 99 0.08 28.09 6.88
N LEU A 100 0.83 29.00 6.25
CA LEU A 100 1.97 28.68 5.37
C LEU A 100 3.35 28.97 5.99
N VAL A 101 3.40 29.25 7.29
CA VAL A 101 4.66 29.41 8.04
C VAL A 101 4.66 28.54 9.29
N LEU A 102 5.84 28.15 9.76
CA LEU A 102 6.00 27.45 11.03
C LEU A 102 6.25 28.42 12.17
N THR A 103 5.66 28.12 13.32
CA THR A 103 5.84 28.86 14.58
C THR A 103 6.52 27.99 15.64
N ASP A 104 7.08 28.62 16.67
CA ASP A 104 7.62 27.92 17.84
C ASP A 104 6.56 27.03 18.50
N GLU A 105 5.31 27.47 18.55
CA GLU A 105 4.19 26.71 19.12
C GLU A 105 3.91 25.43 18.30
N ALA A 106 3.83 25.55 16.97
CA ALA A 106 3.56 24.42 16.09
C ALA A 106 4.68 23.37 16.17
N LEU A 107 5.94 23.82 16.17
CA LEU A 107 7.11 22.96 16.32
C LEU A 107 7.18 22.33 17.71
N THR A 108 6.98 23.12 18.77
CA THR A 108 7.00 22.62 20.15
C THR A 108 5.95 21.54 20.36
N ARG A 109 4.73 21.74 19.84
CA ARG A 109 3.67 20.73 19.91
C ARG A 109 4.08 19.43 19.20
N ALA A 110 4.57 19.52 17.97
CA ALA A 110 4.97 18.36 17.18
C ALA A 110 6.12 17.58 17.83
N VAL A 111 7.14 18.30 18.30
CA VAL A 111 8.31 17.73 18.98
C VAL A 111 7.91 17.12 20.32
N THR A 112 7.05 17.78 21.11
CA THR A 112 6.61 17.26 22.42
C THR A 112 5.91 15.92 22.28
N ARG A 113 4.97 15.78 21.33
CA ARG A 113 4.26 14.51 21.11
C ARG A 113 5.20 13.41 20.64
N THR A 114 6.09 13.73 19.71
CA THR A 114 7.08 12.77 19.20
C THR A 114 8.04 12.33 20.29
N LEU A 115 8.54 13.26 21.11
CA LEU A 115 9.48 12.95 22.19
C LEU A 115 8.81 12.17 23.31
N LYS A 116 7.55 12.47 23.66
CA LYS A 116 6.79 11.73 24.66
C LYS A 116 6.81 10.22 24.37
N GLU A 117 6.42 9.82 23.16
CA GLU A 117 6.44 8.40 22.75
C GLU A 117 7.86 7.81 22.79
N LYS A 118 8.88 8.56 22.36
CA LYS A 118 10.28 8.10 22.42
C LYS A 118 10.77 7.86 23.85
N PHE A 119 10.34 8.70 24.80
CA PHE A 119 10.61 8.49 26.23
C PHE A 119 9.85 7.28 26.77
N GLU A 120 8.56 7.14 26.44
CA GLU A 120 7.73 6.01 26.89
C GLU A 120 8.23 4.66 26.35
N LEU A 121 8.79 4.64 25.14
CA LEU A 121 9.45 3.46 24.54
C LEU A 121 10.86 3.18 25.10
N GLY A 122 11.36 3.99 26.03
CA GLY A 122 12.70 3.83 26.62
C GLY A 122 13.84 4.08 25.64
N MET A 123 13.60 4.81 24.53
CA MET A 123 14.63 5.07 23.52
C MET A 123 15.78 5.95 24.05
N PHE A 124 15.54 6.71 25.11
CA PHE A 124 16.56 7.51 25.79
C PHE A 124 17.28 6.75 26.91
N ASP A 125 16.76 5.59 27.33
CA ASP A 125 17.36 4.78 28.40
C ASP A 125 18.37 3.77 27.83
N ASN A 126 17.93 2.91 26.91
CA ASN A 126 18.80 1.96 26.21
C ASN A 126 18.28 1.63 24.79
N PRO A 127 18.68 2.41 23.78
CA PRO A 127 18.23 2.21 22.39
C PRO A 127 18.98 1.09 21.67
N TYR A 128 20.06 0.57 22.23
CA TYR A 128 20.93 -0.40 21.56
C TYR A 128 20.44 -1.84 21.77
N ARG A 129 20.71 -2.70 20.79
CA ARG A 129 20.35 -4.13 20.78
C ARG A 129 21.56 -4.96 20.37
N ASP A 130 21.59 -6.21 20.80
CA ASP A 130 22.66 -7.15 20.48
C ASP A 130 22.43 -7.79 19.10
N PRO A 131 23.35 -7.63 18.13
CA PRO A 131 23.26 -8.28 16.83
C PRO A 131 23.22 -9.82 16.91
N GLU A 132 23.92 -10.44 17.87
CA GLU A 132 23.94 -11.90 18.00
C GLU A 132 22.59 -12.43 18.49
N GLU A 133 21.96 -11.74 19.44
CA GLU A 133 20.58 -12.03 19.86
C GLU A 133 19.60 -11.82 18.71
N ALA A 134 19.75 -10.76 17.92
CA ALA A 134 18.88 -10.46 16.79
C ALA A 134 18.88 -11.60 15.74
N GLU A 135 20.04 -12.16 15.44
CA GLU A 135 20.18 -13.31 14.52
C GLU A 135 19.45 -14.55 15.05
N GLN A 136 19.46 -14.76 16.37
CA GLN A 136 18.79 -15.90 17.00
C GLN A 136 17.26 -15.79 16.99
N VAL A 137 16.70 -14.58 16.94
CA VAL A 137 15.25 -14.34 17.00
C VAL A 137 14.61 -14.10 15.63
N VAL A 138 15.34 -13.63 14.63
CA VAL A 138 14.80 -13.36 13.29
C VAL A 138 14.67 -14.66 12.48
N ALA A 139 13.57 -14.79 11.73
CA ALA A 139 13.35 -15.88 10.78
C ALA A 139 13.53 -17.32 11.33
N THR A 140 13.27 -17.52 12.63
CA THR A 140 13.35 -18.83 13.26
C THR A 140 12.39 -19.84 12.62
N LYS A 141 12.68 -21.14 12.80
CA LYS A 141 11.79 -22.22 12.36
C LYS A 141 10.35 -22.03 12.85
N LYS A 142 10.19 -21.63 14.12
CA LYS A 142 8.87 -21.36 14.69
C LYS A 142 8.13 -20.24 13.96
N HIS A 143 8.81 -19.14 13.63
CA HIS A 143 8.20 -18.05 12.87
C HIS A 143 7.75 -18.51 11.48
N TRP A 144 8.51 -19.38 10.81
CA TRP A 144 8.12 -19.97 9.53
C TRP A 144 6.93 -20.94 9.66
N GLU A 145 6.90 -21.76 10.71
CA GLU A 145 5.76 -22.66 11.00
C GLU A 145 4.48 -21.85 11.28
N ASP A 146 4.58 -20.77 12.06
CA ASP A 146 3.47 -19.86 12.34
C ASP A 146 3.02 -19.11 11.09
N ALA A 147 3.94 -18.60 10.28
CA ALA A 147 3.64 -17.95 9.01
C ALA A 147 2.94 -18.89 8.02
N TYR A 148 3.41 -20.14 7.91
CA TYR A 148 2.79 -21.15 7.06
C TYR A 148 1.37 -21.49 7.53
N ARG A 149 1.16 -21.65 8.84
CA ARG A 149 -0.15 -21.88 9.43
C ARG A 149 -1.12 -20.73 9.13
N VAL A 150 -0.69 -19.49 9.33
CA VAL A 150 -1.51 -18.30 9.01
C VAL A 150 -1.80 -18.24 7.51
N HIS A 151 -0.82 -18.53 6.66
CA HIS A 151 -1.02 -18.60 5.21
C HIS A 151 -2.10 -19.62 4.83
N GLN A 152 -2.04 -20.86 5.36
CA GLN A 152 -3.05 -21.89 5.12
C GLN A 152 -4.46 -21.45 5.55
N GLN A 153 -4.57 -20.72 6.67
CA GLN A 153 -5.83 -20.19 7.18
C GLN A 153 -6.35 -18.97 6.38
N SER A 154 -5.50 -18.34 5.58
CA SER A 154 -5.85 -17.16 4.79
C SER A 154 -6.33 -17.50 3.37
N VAL A 155 -6.21 -18.78 2.96
CA VAL A 155 -6.70 -19.24 1.65
C VAL A 155 -8.22 -19.32 1.66
N VAL A 156 -8.85 -18.63 0.69
CA VAL A 156 -10.31 -18.64 0.52
C VAL A 156 -10.68 -19.50 -0.68
N LEU A 157 -11.47 -20.55 -0.44
CA LEU A 157 -12.07 -21.36 -1.50
C LEU A 157 -13.32 -20.68 -2.05
N LEU A 158 -13.24 -20.16 -3.28
CA LEU A 158 -14.36 -19.46 -3.93
C LEU A 158 -15.40 -20.43 -4.51
N LYS A 159 -14.96 -21.50 -5.17
CA LYS A 159 -15.83 -22.47 -5.85
C LYS A 159 -15.25 -23.87 -5.70
N ASN A 160 -16.09 -24.81 -5.28
CA ASN A 160 -15.77 -26.24 -5.25
C ASN A 160 -17.00 -27.02 -5.73
N ARG A 161 -17.11 -27.24 -7.03
CA ARG A 161 -18.21 -28.04 -7.60
C ARG A 161 -17.94 -29.52 -7.34
N GLU A 162 -18.99 -30.23 -6.96
CA GLU A 162 -19.00 -31.69 -6.83
C GLU A 162 -17.94 -32.27 -5.89
N GLY A 163 -17.43 -31.46 -4.94
CA GLY A 163 -16.39 -31.92 -4.01
C GLY A 163 -15.06 -32.26 -4.69
N LEU A 164 -14.76 -31.61 -5.82
CA LEU A 164 -13.52 -31.80 -6.58
C LEU A 164 -12.28 -31.72 -5.68
N ILE A 165 -12.17 -30.68 -4.87
CA ILE A 165 -11.08 -30.53 -3.90
C ILE A 165 -11.51 -30.95 -2.47
N PRO A 166 -10.62 -31.54 -1.66
CA PRO A 166 -9.18 -31.74 -1.89
C PRO A 166 -8.91 -32.80 -2.97
N LEU A 167 -7.85 -32.57 -3.76
CA LEU A 167 -7.29 -33.61 -4.61
C LEU A 167 -6.55 -34.62 -3.73
N ASP A 168 -6.61 -35.88 -4.11
CA ASP A 168 -5.90 -36.99 -3.47
C ASP A 168 -5.47 -37.99 -4.54
N ALA A 169 -4.64 -38.97 -4.16
CA ALA A 169 -4.12 -39.95 -5.08
C ALA A 169 -5.22 -40.80 -5.75
N GLU A 170 -6.37 -41.03 -5.09
CA GLU A 170 -7.47 -41.79 -5.69
C GLU A 170 -8.11 -41.01 -6.85
N LYS A 171 -8.25 -39.68 -6.71
CA LYS A 171 -8.78 -38.81 -7.76
C LYS A 171 -7.80 -38.58 -8.92
N THR A 172 -6.48 -38.63 -8.68
CA THR A 172 -5.47 -38.23 -9.68
C THR A 172 -4.61 -39.37 -10.25
N ALA A 173 -4.64 -40.57 -9.67
CA ALA A 173 -3.82 -41.69 -10.15
C ALA A 173 -4.14 -42.05 -11.62
N GLY A 174 -3.11 -42.06 -12.46
CA GLY A 174 -3.21 -42.39 -13.89
C GLY A 174 -3.96 -41.35 -14.74
N ARG A 175 -4.26 -40.18 -14.16
CA ARG A 175 -4.88 -39.05 -14.85
C ARG A 175 -3.82 -38.10 -15.37
N LYS A 176 -4.09 -37.49 -16.53
CA LYS A 176 -3.24 -36.46 -17.12
C LYS A 176 -3.52 -35.10 -16.47
N VAL A 177 -2.48 -34.42 -16.02
CA VAL A 177 -2.58 -33.11 -15.37
C VAL A 177 -1.74 -32.10 -16.12
N TYR A 178 -2.39 -31.03 -16.55
CA TYR A 178 -1.75 -29.84 -17.09
C TYR A 178 -1.53 -28.83 -15.96
N VAL A 179 -0.35 -28.24 -15.89
CA VAL A 179 0.02 -27.25 -14.88
C VAL A 179 0.60 -26.05 -15.59
N GLU A 180 0.10 -24.85 -15.27
CA GLU A 180 0.62 -23.60 -15.83
C GLU A 180 0.57 -22.49 -14.78
N CYS A 181 1.63 -21.69 -14.72
CA CYS A 181 1.72 -20.49 -13.91
C CYS A 181 1.77 -19.29 -14.85
N PHE A 182 0.80 -18.39 -14.74
CA PHE A 182 0.72 -17.16 -15.51
C PHE A 182 1.22 -15.98 -14.67
N GLY A 183 2.09 -15.15 -15.24
CA GLY A 183 2.61 -13.93 -14.62
C GLY A 183 3.04 -12.92 -15.66
N CYS A 184 3.35 -11.69 -15.22
CA CYS A 184 3.76 -10.62 -16.13
C CYS A 184 5.12 -10.88 -16.80
N GLU A 185 6.03 -11.59 -16.11
CA GLU A 185 7.35 -11.95 -16.62
C GLU A 185 7.36 -13.41 -17.08
N ALA A 186 7.42 -13.63 -18.39
CA ALA A 186 7.31 -14.96 -18.99
C ALA A 186 8.38 -15.95 -18.48
N GLU A 187 9.61 -15.49 -18.27
CA GLU A 187 10.70 -16.35 -17.78
C GLU A 187 10.48 -16.78 -16.32
N ALA A 188 10.01 -15.87 -15.47
CA ALA A 188 9.70 -16.18 -14.08
C ALA A 188 8.51 -17.14 -13.97
N ALA A 189 7.47 -16.89 -14.78
CA ALA A 189 6.29 -17.73 -14.90
C ALA A 189 6.66 -19.17 -15.31
N ALA A 190 7.47 -19.34 -16.37
CA ALA A 190 7.93 -20.65 -16.82
C ALA A 190 8.73 -21.40 -15.74
N LYS A 191 9.60 -20.69 -15.01
CA LYS A 191 10.35 -21.29 -13.89
C LYS A 191 9.44 -21.75 -12.76
N GLU A 192 8.38 -21.00 -12.46
CA GLU A 192 7.38 -21.37 -11.47
C GLU A 192 6.56 -22.59 -11.94
N THR A 193 6.12 -22.61 -13.21
CA THR A 193 5.43 -23.76 -13.83
C THR A 193 6.21 -25.05 -13.62
N GLU A 194 7.51 -25.07 -13.91
CA GLU A 194 8.35 -26.25 -13.73
C GLU A 194 8.50 -26.67 -12.26
N ALA A 195 8.55 -25.71 -11.33
CA ALA A 195 8.60 -26.00 -9.91
C ALA A 195 7.29 -26.63 -9.39
N VAL A 196 6.14 -26.11 -9.84
CA VAL A 196 4.81 -26.63 -9.47
C VAL A 196 4.60 -28.02 -10.09
N LYS A 197 4.94 -28.21 -11.38
CA LYS A 197 4.89 -29.53 -12.04
C LYS A 197 5.62 -30.60 -11.24
N ARG A 198 6.86 -30.32 -10.82
CA ARG A 198 7.65 -31.24 -9.99
C ARG A 198 6.98 -31.56 -8.66
N SER A 199 6.54 -30.53 -7.94
CA SER A 199 5.87 -30.70 -6.65
C SER A 199 4.56 -31.50 -6.76
N PHE A 200 3.80 -31.26 -7.84
CA PHE A 200 2.53 -31.92 -8.06
C PHE A 200 2.70 -33.40 -8.43
N ALA A 201 3.62 -33.71 -9.35
CA ALA A 201 3.94 -35.09 -9.73
C ALA A 201 4.40 -35.92 -8.52
N GLU A 202 5.27 -35.36 -7.67
CA GLU A 202 5.74 -36.02 -6.44
C GLU A 202 4.62 -36.29 -5.44
N ARG A 203 3.64 -35.39 -5.32
CA ARG A 203 2.61 -35.46 -4.28
C ARG A 203 1.38 -36.28 -4.67
N PHE A 204 0.99 -36.28 -5.95
CA PHE A 204 -0.32 -36.78 -6.39
C PHE A 204 -0.26 -37.95 -7.39
N GLN A 205 0.93 -38.44 -7.76
CA GLN A 205 1.11 -39.59 -8.68
C GLN A 205 0.33 -39.45 -10.00
N ALA A 206 0.25 -38.22 -10.51
CA ALA A 206 -0.39 -37.90 -11.78
C ALA A 206 0.61 -37.96 -12.95
N GLU A 207 0.10 -38.22 -14.16
CA GLU A 207 0.88 -38.07 -15.38
C GLU A 207 0.84 -36.60 -15.82
N LEU A 208 2.00 -35.96 -16.01
CA LEU A 208 2.02 -34.59 -16.51
C LEU A 208 1.84 -34.58 -18.04
N THR A 209 1.02 -33.65 -18.53
CA THR A 209 0.89 -33.37 -19.97
C THR A 209 1.29 -31.93 -20.27
N GLU A 210 1.94 -31.72 -21.41
CA GLU A 210 2.22 -30.38 -21.96
C GLU A 210 1.05 -29.87 -22.83
N ASP A 211 0.12 -30.76 -23.22
CA ASP A 211 -1.08 -30.40 -23.97
C ASP A 211 -2.30 -30.38 -23.04
N TYR A 212 -2.84 -29.20 -22.78
CA TYR A 212 -4.02 -29.01 -21.93
C TYR A 212 -5.28 -29.70 -22.49
N ARG A 213 -5.32 -29.98 -23.81
CA ARG A 213 -6.46 -30.66 -24.46
C ARG A 213 -6.50 -32.16 -24.15
N GLU A 214 -5.38 -32.71 -23.70
CA GLU A 214 -5.28 -34.10 -23.27
C GLU A 214 -5.42 -34.27 -21.74
N ALA A 215 -5.59 -33.18 -21.00
CA ALA A 215 -5.60 -33.20 -19.55
C ALA A 215 -6.97 -33.59 -18.97
N ASP A 216 -6.96 -34.46 -17.97
CA ASP A 216 -8.13 -34.71 -17.11
C ASP A 216 -8.29 -33.59 -16.06
N PHE A 217 -7.19 -32.99 -15.62
CA PHE A 217 -7.20 -31.83 -14.72
C PHE A 217 -6.25 -30.73 -15.21
N ALA A 218 -6.65 -29.48 -15.03
CA ALA A 218 -5.79 -28.32 -15.20
C ALA A 218 -5.59 -27.60 -13.86
N ILE A 219 -4.34 -27.29 -13.53
CA ILE A 219 -3.95 -26.52 -12.36
C ILE A 219 -3.29 -25.24 -12.84
N LEU A 220 -4.02 -24.15 -12.73
CA LEU A 220 -3.61 -22.85 -13.23
C LEU A 220 -3.34 -21.93 -12.04
N PHE A 221 -2.12 -21.43 -11.93
CA PHE A 221 -1.79 -20.36 -11.00
C PHE A 221 -1.74 -19.05 -11.76
N ILE A 222 -2.44 -18.03 -11.27
CA ILE A 222 -2.46 -16.71 -11.89
C ILE A 222 -1.81 -15.73 -10.90
N ARG A 223 -0.75 -15.05 -11.34
CA ARG A 223 0.00 -14.03 -10.60
C ARG A 223 -0.28 -12.66 -11.22
N PRO A 224 -1.47 -12.08 -10.95
CA PRO A 224 -1.79 -10.78 -11.49
C PRO A 224 -0.89 -9.72 -10.87
N SER A 225 -0.50 -8.73 -11.67
CA SER A 225 0.28 -7.58 -11.24
C SER A 225 -0.35 -6.32 -11.81
N SER A 226 -0.40 -5.26 -11.02
CA SER A 226 -1.05 -4.00 -11.39
C SER A 226 -0.09 -2.83 -11.20
N GLY A 227 0.48 -2.35 -12.30
CA GLY A 227 1.26 -1.12 -12.35
C GLY A 227 2.39 -1.02 -11.32
N GLU A 228 2.89 0.21 -11.14
CA GLU A 228 3.86 0.54 -10.10
C GLU A 228 3.17 1.28 -8.96
N TYR A 229 3.70 1.14 -7.74
CA TYR A 229 3.13 1.67 -6.49
C TYR A 229 2.78 3.18 -6.52
N PHE A 230 3.42 3.97 -7.39
CA PHE A 230 3.20 5.42 -7.52
C PHE A 230 2.51 5.84 -8.82
N HIS A 231 2.09 4.87 -9.64
CA HIS A 231 1.47 5.11 -10.94
C HIS A 231 0.09 4.46 -10.97
N SER A 232 -0.95 5.25 -11.25
CA SER A 232 -2.27 4.69 -11.55
C SER A 232 -2.22 3.94 -12.88
N THR A 233 -2.53 2.64 -12.87
CA THR A 233 -2.86 1.92 -14.11
C THR A 233 -4.14 2.51 -14.69
N LYS A 234 -4.17 2.78 -15.99
CA LYS A 234 -5.42 3.20 -16.67
C LYS A 234 -6.38 2.02 -16.76
N GLY A 235 -7.66 2.26 -16.50
CA GLY A 235 -8.70 1.23 -16.49
C GLY A 235 -8.91 0.59 -15.11
N TYR A 236 -9.88 -0.32 -15.02
CA TYR A 236 -10.12 -1.08 -13.79
C TYR A 236 -9.12 -2.23 -13.66
N LEU A 237 -8.55 -2.39 -12.46
CA LEU A 237 -7.91 -3.65 -12.09
C LEU A 237 -9.01 -4.61 -11.65
N GLU A 238 -9.46 -5.46 -12.57
CA GLU A 238 -10.47 -6.47 -12.30
C GLU A 238 -9.90 -7.88 -12.54
N LEU A 239 -10.14 -8.78 -11.59
CA LEU A 239 -9.77 -10.19 -11.65
C LEU A 239 -11.00 -10.99 -11.26
N ASP A 240 -11.69 -11.55 -12.26
CA ASP A 240 -12.88 -12.36 -12.03
C ASP A 240 -12.72 -13.79 -12.55
N ILE A 241 -13.41 -14.68 -11.87
CA ILE A 241 -13.69 -16.03 -12.35
C ILE A 241 -15.21 -16.15 -12.43
N CYS A 242 -15.77 -15.89 -13.61
CA CYS A 242 -17.21 -15.78 -13.82
C CYS A 242 -17.63 -16.38 -15.17
N GLU A 243 -18.80 -17.02 -15.16
CA GLU A 243 -19.47 -17.48 -16.38
C GLU A 243 -20.41 -16.33 -16.84
N ASN A 244 -20.36 -15.97 -18.13
CA ASN A 244 -21.28 -14.98 -18.75
C ASN A 244 -21.27 -13.57 -18.13
N LYS A 245 -20.14 -13.09 -17.60
CA LYS A 245 -20.03 -11.71 -17.10
C LYS A 245 -19.80 -10.74 -18.25
N GLN A 246 -20.61 -9.69 -18.30
CA GLN A 246 -20.32 -8.50 -19.10
C GLN A 246 -19.38 -7.59 -18.30
N VAL A 247 -18.19 -7.32 -18.84
CA VAL A 247 -17.21 -6.42 -18.22
C VAL A 247 -17.39 -5.02 -18.79
N ARG A 248 -17.44 -4.02 -17.91
CA ARG A 248 -17.50 -2.60 -18.30
C ARG A 248 -16.14 -1.96 -18.07
N ASP A 249 -15.69 -1.17 -19.03
CA ASP A 249 -14.43 -0.44 -18.96
C ASP A 249 -14.68 1.07 -19.11
N VAL A 250 -13.64 1.88 -18.90
CA VAL A 250 -13.69 3.34 -18.96
C VAL A 250 -12.73 3.88 -20.03
N ASP A 251 -13.22 4.76 -20.89
CA ASP A 251 -12.40 5.40 -21.92
C ASP A 251 -11.45 6.45 -21.30
N SER A 252 -10.61 7.07 -22.14
CA SER A 252 -9.66 8.10 -21.69
C SER A 252 -10.31 9.36 -21.10
N GLU A 253 -11.62 9.54 -21.30
CA GLU A 253 -12.42 10.65 -20.77
C GLU A 253 -13.24 10.22 -19.53
N GLY A 254 -13.17 8.94 -19.15
CA GLY A 254 -13.88 8.37 -18.01
C GLY A 254 -15.30 7.89 -18.33
N ASN A 255 -15.70 7.80 -19.60
CA ASN A 255 -17.02 7.28 -19.99
C ASN A 255 -17.01 5.75 -20.04
N TYR A 256 -18.13 5.13 -19.66
CA TYR A 256 -18.28 3.68 -19.67
C TYR A 256 -18.44 3.11 -21.09
N TYR A 257 -17.78 1.99 -21.38
CA TYR A 257 -18.03 1.15 -22.54
C TYR A 257 -17.99 -0.35 -22.19
N GLU A 258 -18.52 -1.20 -23.08
CA GLU A 258 -18.58 -2.66 -22.86
C GLU A 258 -17.38 -3.35 -23.51
N LEU A 259 -16.77 -4.28 -22.78
CA LEU A 259 -15.72 -5.17 -23.28
C LEU A 259 -16.30 -6.56 -23.53
N ASP A 260 -16.25 -7.02 -24.79
CA ASP A 260 -16.50 -8.42 -25.15
C ASP A 260 -15.24 -9.25 -24.89
N PHE A 261 -14.99 -9.64 -23.63
CA PHE A 261 -14.03 -10.70 -23.31
C PHE A 261 -14.71 -12.05 -23.22
N GLY A 262 -14.89 -12.69 -24.37
CA GLY A 262 -15.27 -14.11 -24.47
C GLY A 262 -14.05 -15.01 -24.31
N LEU A 263 -13.67 -15.32 -23.06
CA LEU A 263 -12.95 -16.57 -22.76
C LEU A 263 -13.97 -17.55 -22.19
N THR A 264 -14.73 -18.16 -23.08
CA THR A 264 -15.44 -19.41 -22.81
C THR A 264 -14.38 -20.50 -22.70
N LEU A 265 -14.01 -20.89 -21.49
CA LEU A 265 -13.54 -22.25 -21.27
C LEU A 265 -14.79 -23.14 -21.38
N GLU A 266 -15.05 -23.63 -22.59
CA GLU A 266 -15.85 -24.85 -22.79
C GLU A 266 -15.04 -26.08 -22.37
#